data_AF-A0A1E7RKJ6-F1
#
_entry.id   AF-A0A1E7RKJ6-F1
#
_cell.length_a   1.000
_cell.length_b   1.000
_cell.length_c   1.000
_cell.angle_alpha   90.00
_cell.angle_beta   90.00
_cell.angle_gamma   90.00
#
_symmetry.space_group_name_H-M   'P 1'
#
loop_
_entity.id
_entity.type
_entity.pdbx_description
1 polymer ?
#
loop_
_entity_poly.entity_id
_entity_poly.type
_entity_poly.pdbx_seq_one_letter_code
_entity_poly.pdbx_strand_id
1 'polypeptide(L)'
;MPPWSYRNGNHLPRHVTDSSGEPVPVMLQKYWRPMALSRRGSELWFGFVINDSSVESISPGQTVQCTVSFLNHEDAQHIFPAGASILFGDGIITKGVLKLLQDPRDACLTTRLQSDS
;
A
#
# COMPACT_ATOMS: atom_id res chain seq x y z
N MET A 1 13.44 -17.08 12.56
CA MET A 1 13.27 -16.75 11.13
C MET A 1 11.79 -16.47 10.89
N PRO A 2 11.40 -15.35 10.27
CA PRO A 2 9.98 -15.08 9.99
C PRO A 2 9.40 -16.12 8.99
N PRO A 3 8.12 -16.48 9.07
CA PRO A 3 7.53 -17.61 8.32
C PRO A 3 7.37 -17.41 6.79
N TRP A 4 7.99 -16.40 6.19
CA TRP A 4 7.80 -16.02 4.79
C TRP A 4 9.04 -16.20 3.89
N SER A 5 10.05 -16.96 4.29
CA SER A 5 11.21 -17.23 3.43
C SER A 5 10.82 -18.04 2.18
N TYR A 6 10.69 -17.34 1.05
CA TYR A 6 10.37 -17.89 -0.27
C TYR A 6 11.51 -18.75 -0.84
N ARG A 7 11.20 -19.99 -1.23
CA ARG A 7 12.04 -20.82 -2.11
C ARG A 7 11.29 -21.08 -3.42
N ASN A 8 11.99 -20.81 -4.52
CA ASN A 8 11.56 -20.90 -5.92
C ASN A 8 10.74 -22.15 -6.29
N GLY A 9 9.77 -21.98 -7.20
CA GLY A 9 9.27 -23.06 -8.06
C GLY A 9 7.77 -22.97 -8.40
N ASN A 10 7.42 -22.25 -9.47
CA ASN A 10 6.22 -22.42 -10.32
C ASN A 10 4.95 -23.02 -9.67
N HIS A 11 4.40 -22.40 -8.63
CA HIS A 11 3.06 -22.72 -8.13
C HIS A 11 2.28 -21.43 -7.97
N LEU A 12 1.03 -21.43 -8.45
CA LEU A 12 0.01 -20.39 -8.23
C LEU A 12 0.09 -19.88 -6.78
N PRO A 13 -0.15 -18.58 -6.51
CA PRO A 13 0.06 -18.01 -5.19
C PRO A 13 -0.72 -18.85 -4.17
N ARG A 14 0.03 -19.54 -3.29
CA ARG A 14 -0.55 -20.32 -2.18
C ARG A 14 -1.53 -19.39 -1.47
N HIS A 15 -2.77 -19.86 -1.28
CA HIS A 15 -3.80 -19.13 -0.57
C HIS A 15 -3.19 -18.48 0.68
N VAL A 16 -3.12 -17.15 0.69
CA VAL A 16 -2.65 -16.42 1.88
C VAL A 16 -3.72 -16.64 2.94
N THR A 17 -3.36 -17.26 4.05
CA THR A 17 -4.26 -17.49 5.18
C THR A 17 -3.94 -16.53 6.31
N ASP A 18 -4.95 -16.16 7.09
CA ASP A 18 -4.78 -15.34 8.28
C ASP A 18 -4.29 -16.18 9.48
N SER A 19 -4.21 -15.55 10.66
CA SER A 19 -3.78 -16.23 11.88
C SER A 19 -4.75 -17.31 12.37
N SER A 20 -6.01 -17.29 11.93
CA SER A 20 -6.98 -18.37 12.15
C SER A 20 -6.84 -19.52 11.15
N GLY A 21 -5.97 -19.38 10.14
CA GLY A 21 -5.84 -20.35 9.07
C GLY A 21 -6.90 -20.20 7.96
N GLU A 22 -7.72 -19.15 8.04
CA GLU A 22 -8.77 -18.89 7.06
C GLU A 22 -8.20 -18.13 5.85
N PRO A 23 -8.73 -18.34 4.63
CA PRO A 23 -8.29 -17.59 3.46
C PRO A 23 -8.49 -16.08 3.64
N VAL A 24 -7.43 -15.31 3.44
CA VAL A 24 -7.55 -13.85 3.44
C VAL A 24 -8.44 -13.42 2.26
N PRO A 25 -9.50 -12.63 2.48
CA PRO A 25 -10.38 -12.23 1.41
C PRO A 25 -9.74 -11.21 0.48
N VAL A 26 -10.13 -11.25 -0.80
CA VAL A 26 -9.80 -10.22 -1.81
C VAL A 26 -10.30 -8.86 -1.33
N MET A 27 -9.46 -7.84 -1.48
CA MET A 27 -9.84 -6.47 -1.16
C MET A 27 -10.57 -5.86 -2.35
N LEU A 28 -11.80 -5.37 -2.15
CA LEU A 28 -12.56 -4.64 -3.16
C LEU A 28 -12.49 -3.14 -2.86
N GLN A 29 -11.99 -2.35 -3.80
CA GLN A 29 -11.73 -0.91 -3.62
C GLN A 29 -12.95 -0.15 -3.09
N LYS A 30 -14.16 -0.49 -3.57
CA LYS A 30 -15.43 0.16 -3.17
C LYS A 30 -15.85 -0.06 -1.70
N TYR A 31 -15.50 -1.20 -1.11
CA TYR A 31 -16.00 -1.58 0.22
C TYR A 31 -14.96 -1.45 1.33
N TRP A 32 -13.69 -1.39 0.95
CA TRP A 32 -12.60 -1.43 1.90
C TRP A 32 -12.12 -0.03 2.29
N ARG A 33 -11.60 0.06 3.51
CA ARG A 33 -10.93 1.26 4.05
C ARG A 33 -9.52 0.85 4.48
N PRO A 34 -8.62 0.67 3.52
CA PRO A 34 -7.30 0.13 3.80
C PRO A 34 -6.45 1.13 4.60
N MET A 35 -5.48 0.57 5.31
CA MET A 35 -4.49 1.31 6.08
C MET A 35 -3.09 0.88 5.66
N ALA A 36 -2.17 1.83 5.59
CA ALA A 36 -0.75 1.59 5.32
C ALA A 36 0.00 1.39 6.63
N LEU A 37 0.90 0.42 6.66
CA LEU A 37 1.71 0.11 7.83
C LEU A 37 3.05 0.86 7.78
N SER A 38 3.27 1.73 8.76
CA SER A 38 4.59 2.28 9.06
C SER A 38 5.24 1.46 10.15
N ARG A 39 6.51 1.11 9.95
CA ARG A 39 7.37 0.49 10.98
C ARG A 39 8.52 1.40 11.42
N ARG A 40 8.44 2.69 11.10
CA ARG A 40 9.46 3.67 11.50
C ARG A 40 9.21 4.10 12.95
N GLY A 41 10.01 3.56 13.88
CA GLY A 41 9.82 3.81 15.32
C GLY A 41 8.74 2.89 15.88
N SER A 42 7.56 3.42 16.14
CA SER A 42 6.38 2.64 16.52
C SER A 42 5.65 2.09 15.28
N GLU A 43 5.02 0.93 15.44
CA GLU A 43 4.15 0.39 14.40
C GLU A 43 2.85 1.19 14.36
N LEU A 44 2.62 1.92 13.27
CA LEU A 44 1.50 2.83 13.09
C LEU A 44 0.77 2.54 11.78
N TRP A 45 -0.56 2.65 11.81
CA TRP A 45 -1.43 2.43 10.65
C TRP A 45 -2.05 3.75 10.18
N PHE A 46 -1.92 4.03 8.88
CA PHE A 46 -2.42 5.26 8.26
C PHE A 46 -3.53 4.94 7.26
N GLY A 47 -4.75 5.39 7.54
CA GLY A 47 -5.87 5.19 6.62
C GLY A 47 -5.67 5.92 5.30
N PHE A 48 -6.06 5.29 4.19
CA PHE A 48 -6.00 5.88 2.85
C PHE A 48 -7.15 5.40 1.96
N VAL A 49 -7.33 6.10 0.84
CA VAL A 49 -8.23 5.72 -0.26
C VAL A 49 -7.42 5.51 -1.53
N ILE A 50 -7.82 4.53 -2.34
CA ILE A 50 -7.24 4.30 -3.68
C ILE A 50 -8.00 5.16 -4.68
N ASN A 51 -7.29 6.04 -5.38
CA ASN A 51 -7.87 6.96 -6.36
C ASN A 51 -7.81 6.42 -7.79
N ASP A 52 -7.14 5.29 -7.99
CA ASP A 52 -6.98 4.67 -9.29
C ASP A 52 -8.17 3.76 -9.61
N SER A 53 -9.01 4.19 -10.56
CA SER A 53 -10.19 3.43 -10.98
C SER A 53 -9.86 2.15 -11.74
N SER A 54 -8.61 1.98 -12.21
CA SER A 54 -8.17 0.71 -12.81
C SER A 54 -7.94 -0.39 -11.78
N VAL A 55 -7.83 -0.02 -10.50
CA VAL A 55 -7.64 -0.95 -9.38
C VAL A 55 -8.99 -1.21 -8.70
N GLU A 56 -9.77 -2.12 -9.28
CA GLU A 56 -11.06 -2.54 -8.72
C GLU A 56 -10.90 -3.48 -7.51
N SER A 57 -9.89 -4.35 -7.57
CA SER A 57 -9.62 -5.35 -6.54
C SER A 57 -8.14 -5.67 -6.40
N ILE A 58 -7.75 -6.11 -5.21
CA ILE A 58 -6.39 -6.54 -4.89
C ILE A 58 -6.45 -7.88 -4.18
N SER A 59 -5.81 -8.88 -4.77
CA SER A 59 -5.70 -10.21 -4.18
C SER A 59 -4.68 -10.23 -3.05
N PRO A 60 -4.86 -11.08 -2.03
CA PRO A 60 -3.86 -11.25 -0.97
C PRO A 60 -2.48 -11.59 -1.54
N GLY A 61 -1.43 -10.95 -1.01
CA GLY A 61 -0.05 -11.12 -1.46
C GLY A 61 0.27 -10.46 -2.81
N GLN A 62 -0.71 -9.86 -3.48
CA GLN A 62 -0.49 -9.13 -4.72
C GLN A 62 0.28 -7.83 -4.46
N THR A 63 1.14 -7.47 -5.42
CA THR A 63 1.72 -6.13 -5.50
C THR A 63 1.02 -5.34 -6.59
N VAL A 64 0.57 -4.12 -6.27
CA VAL A 64 -0.15 -3.24 -7.20
C VAL A 64 0.49 -1.86 -7.23
N GLN A 65 0.57 -1.24 -8.41
CA GLN A 65 0.96 0.16 -8.53
C GLN A 65 -0.30 1.02 -8.64
N CYS A 66 -0.43 2.06 -7.81
CA CYS A 66 -1.60 2.93 -7.84
C CYS A 66 -1.34 4.28 -7.18
N THR A 67 -2.24 5.22 -7.42
CA THR A 67 -2.31 6.49 -6.68
C THR A 67 -3.27 6.36 -5.50
N VAL A 68 -2.86 6.87 -4.34
CA VAL A 68 -3.66 6.88 -3.12
C VAL A 68 -3.73 8.27 -2.51
N SER A 69 -4.76 8.54 -1.71
CA SER A 69 -4.80 9.70 -0.81
C SER A 69 -4.89 9.23 0.63
N PHE A 70 -3.95 9.69 1.46
CA PHE A 70 -3.99 9.44 2.89
C PHE A 70 -4.98 10.37 3.57
N LEU A 71 -5.70 9.86 4.58
CA LEU A 71 -6.65 10.65 5.37
C LEU A 71 -5.92 11.73 6.19
N ASN A 72 -4.75 11.40 6.74
CA ASN A 72 -3.83 12.36 7.34
C ASN A 72 -2.63 12.55 6.39
N HIS A 73 -2.78 13.48 5.45
CA HIS A 73 -1.79 13.68 4.39
C HIS A 73 -0.45 14.20 4.92
N GLU A 74 -0.47 15.17 5.85
CA GLU A 74 0.73 15.85 6.32
C GLU A 74 1.72 14.90 7.00
N ASP A 75 1.23 14.00 7.86
CA ASP A 75 2.08 13.00 8.49
C ASP A 75 2.47 11.89 7.50
N ALA A 76 1.51 11.44 6.68
CA ALA A 76 1.71 10.31 5.80
C ALA A 76 2.73 10.60 4.68
N GLN A 77 2.78 11.81 4.12
CA GLN A 77 3.73 12.15 3.06
C GLN A 77 5.20 12.03 3.51
N HIS A 78 5.49 12.29 4.79
CA HIS A 78 6.85 12.18 5.34
C HIS A 78 7.25 10.72 5.58
N ILE A 79 6.27 9.84 5.75
CA ILE A 79 6.47 8.42 6.05
C ILE A 79 6.47 7.59 4.77
N PHE A 80 5.54 7.90 3.86
CA PHE A 80 5.28 7.18 2.61
C PHE A 80 5.43 8.14 1.42
N PRO A 81 6.67 8.48 1.03
CA PRO A 81 6.90 9.37 -0.09
C PRO A 81 6.39 8.75 -1.40
N ALA A 82 6.16 9.59 -2.41
CA ALA A 82 5.85 9.12 -3.76
C ALA A 82 6.91 8.12 -4.25
N GLY A 83 6.47 7.07 -4.95
CA GLY A 83 7.35 5.98 -5.38
C GLY A 83 7.59 4.89 -4.33
N ALA A 84 7.17 5.09 -3.07
CA ALA A 84 7.39 4.11 -2.01
C ALA A 84 6.61 2.81 -2.24
N SER A 85 7.21 1.70 -1.81
CA SER A 85 6.51 0.43 -1.63
C SER A 85 6.05 0.31 -0.17
N ILE A 86 4.74 0.21 0.05
CA ILE A 86 4.12 0.18 1.38
C ILE A 86 3.40 -1.15 1.61
N LEU A 87 3.48 -1.65 2.83
CA LEU A 87 2.58 -2.71 3.29
C LEU A 87 1.23 -2.09 3.62
N PHE A 88 0.14 -2.77 3.27
CA PHE A 88 -1.20 -2.31 3.60
C PHE A 88 -2.10 -3.45 4.09
N GLY A 89 -3.18 -3.09 4.75
CA GLY A 89 -4.12 -4.01 5.40
C GLY A 89 -5.34 -3.29 5.96
N ASP A 90 -5.96 -3.89 6.97
CA ASP A 90 -7.13 -3.36 7.70
C ASP A 90 -6.81 -3.00 9.16
N GLY A 91 -5.52 -2.90 9.51
CA GLY A 91 -5.06 -2.68 10.88
C GLY A 91 -4.90 -3.95 11.70
N ILE A 92 -5.42 -5.09 11.22
CA ILE A 92 -5.28 -6.40 11.88
C ILE A 92 -4.40 -7.32 11.03
N ILE A 93 -4.70 -7.42 9.74
CA ILE A 93 -4.01 -8.32 8.80
C ILE A 93 -3.38 -7.49 7.69
N THR A 94 -2.09 -7.75 7.43
CA THR A 94 -1.41 -7.23 6.23
C THR A 94 -1.86 -8.03 5.01
N LYS A 95 -2.37 -7.33 3.99
CA LYS A 95 -2.95 -7.93 2.79
C LYS A 95 -2.00 -7.99 1.61
N GLY A 96 -1.10 -7.03 1.48
CA GLY A 96 -0.19 -7.00 0.34
C GLY A 96 0.72 -5.78 0.35
N VAL A 97 1.26 -5.49 -0.83
CA VAL A 97 2.17 -4.36 -1.06
C VAL A 97 1.55 -3.44 -2.11
N LEU A 98 1.52 -2.13 -1.83
CA LEU A 98 1.27 -1.11 -2.85
C LEU A 98 2.56 -0.41 -3.23
N LYS A 99 2.72 -0.09 -4.50
CA LYS A 99 3.74 0.84 -4.97
C LYS A 99 3.05 2.15 -5.33
N LEU A 100 3.36 3.20 -4.58
CA LEU A 100 2.74 4.50 -4.74
C LEU A 100 3.25 5.17 -6.00
N LEU A 101 2.35 5.53 -6.90
CA LEU A 101 2.67 6.36 -8.05
C LEU A 101 2.70 7.83 -7.63
N GLN A 102 3.60 8.59 -8.25
CA GLN A 102 3.61 10.04 -8.10
C GLN A 102 2.44 10.62 -8.89
N ASP A 103 1.61 11.47 -8.27
CA ASP A 103 0.62 12.22 -9.05
C ASP A 103 1.38 13.16 -9.99
N PRO A 104 1.12 13.13 -11.32
CA PRO A 104 1.75 14.04 -12.27
C PRO A 104 1.59 15.52 -11.90
N ARG A 105 0.53 15.87 -11.15
CA ARG A 105 0.26 17.25 -10.71
C ARG A 105 1.22 17.73 -9.63
N ASP A 106 1.75 16.83 -8.81
CA ASP A 106 2.70 17.17 -7.75
C ASP A 106 4.11 17.44 -8.32
N ALA A 107 4.46 16.82 -9.46
CA ALA A 107 5.73 17.07 -10.14
C ALA A 107 5.84 18.50 -10.71
N CYS A 108 4.72 19.16 -11.01
CA CYS A 108 4.67 20.52 -11.55
C CYS A 108 5.00 21.59 -10.48
N LEU A 109 4.69 21.30 -9.20
CA LEU A 109 4.93 22.25 -8.10
C LEU A 109 6.41 22.34 -7.73
N THR A 110 7.17 21.25 -7.86
CA THR A 110 8.59 21.23 -7.52
C THR A 110 9.44 22.04 -8.50
N THR A 111 9.04 22.16 -9.76
CA THR A 111 9.79 22.91 -10.78
C THR A 111 9.64 24.43 -10.63
N ARG A 112 8.55 24.92 -10.02
CA ARG A 112 8.31 26.36 -9.83
C ARG A 112 9.09 26.98 -8.68
N LEU A 113 9.55 26.18 -7.71
CA LEU A 113 10.32 26.70 -6.58
C LEU A 113 11.84 26.76 -6.86
N GLN A 114 12.32 26.15 -7.94
CA GLN A 114 13.74 26.20 -8.34
C GLN A 114 14.03 27.25 -9.43
N SER A 115 13.03 27.97 -9.92
CA SER A 115 13.19 28.98 -10.98
C SER A 115 13.22 30.44 -10.48
N ASP A 116 13.08 30.66 -9.16
CA ASP A 116 13.18 31.99 -8.52
C ASP A 116 14.39 32.06 -7.55
N SER A 117 15.57 31.58 -7.97
CA SER A 117 16.84 31.79 -7.25
C SER A 117 17.98 32.15 -8.18
#